data_AF-A0A7C9D044-F1
#
_entry.id   AF-A0A7C9D044-F1
#
_cell.length_a   1.000
_cell.length_b   1.000
_cell.length_c   1.000
_cell.angle_alpha   90.00
_cell.angle_beta   90.00
_cell.angle_gamma   90.00
#
_symmetry.space_group_name_H-M   'P 1'
#
loop_
_entity.id
_entity.type
_entity.pdbx_description
1 polymer ?
#
loop_
_entity_poly.entity_id
_entity_poly.type
_entity_poly.pdbx_seq_one_letter_code
_entity_poly.pdbx_strand_id
1 'polypeptide(L)'
;PHLNAINVVLTSSDVAVEGFCSSRCGTHGSSYGPTMANGKRPKFAYIWVGNSETQCPGQCAWPFHQPIYGPQSPPLVGPNNDVGLDGMVINLASLLAGTATNPFGDGFFQGPKEAPLEAASACPGVYGKGAYPGYAGNLLVDKTSGASYNANGENGRKYLLPALYDPSTSTCSTLV
;
A
#
# COMPACT_ATOMS: atom_id res chain seq x y z
N PRO A 1 -7.19 22.62 -14.00
CA PRO A 1 -6.84 21.17 -14.00
C PRO A 1 -5.37 20.98 -13.63
N HIS A 2 -5.09 20.23 -12.55
CA HIS A 2 -3.71 19.89 -12.22
C HIS A 2 -3.14 18.95 -13.30
N LEU A 3 -2.04 19.35 -13.92
CA LEU A 3 -1.26 18.51 -14.83
C LEU A 3 -0.33 17.64 -13.98
N ASN A 4 -0.16 16.37 -14.34
CA ASN A 4 0.71 15.41 -13.63
C ASN A 4 0.32 15.17 -12.16
N ALA A 5 -0.98 15.10 -11.87
CA ALA A 5 -1.49 14.78 -10.55
C ALA A 5 -1.97 13.32 -10.45
N ILE A 6 -1.81 12.75 -9.25
CA ILE A 6 -2.45 11.50 -8.84
C ILE A 6 -3.60 11.87 -7.92
N ASN A 7 -4.82 11.47 -8.26
CA ASN A 7 -5.99 11.69 -7.42
C ASN A 7 -6.10 10.55 -6.41
N VAL A 8 -6.10 10.85 -5.12
CA VAL A 8 -6.20 9.81 -4.08
C VAL A 8 -7.56 9.90 -3.41
N VAL A 9 -8.29 8.79 -3.39
CA VAL A 9 -9.57 8.63 -2.70
C VAL A 9 -9.39 7.68 -1.53
N LEU A 10 -9.61 8.18 -0.33
CA LEU A 10 -9.59 7.40 0.91
C LEU A 10 -11.03 7.27 1.38
N THR A 11 -11.48 6.04 1.62
CA THR A 11 -12.85 5.78 2.10
C THR A 11 -12.91 5.78 3.62
N SER A 12 -14.06 6.18 4.17
CA SER A 12 -14.38 5.95 5.58
C SER A 12 -14.69 4.47 5.83
N SER A 13 -14.71 4.09 7.10
CA SER A 13 -14.93 2.70 7.54
C SER A 13 -16.32 2.16 7.25
N ASP A 14 -17.30 3.01 6.94
CA ASP A 14 -18.69 2.67 6.61
C ASP A 14 -18.98 2.66 5.10
N VAL A 15 -18.00 2.97 4.25
CA VAL A 15 -18.17 2.94 2.80
C VAL A 15 -17.80 1.57 2.24
N ALA A 16 -18.76 0.92 1.57
CA ALA A 16 -18.53 -0.29 0.81
C ALA A 16 -18.16 0.04 -0.64
N VAL A 17 -17.11 -0.60 -1.15
CA VAL A 17 -16.68 -0.50 -2.55
C VAL A 17 -16.61 -1.90 -3.15
N GLU A 18 -17.00 -2.05 -4.40
CA GLU A 18 -17.01 -3.35 -5.07
C GLU A 18 -15.62 -4.00 -5.11
N GLY A 19 -15.55 -5.22 -4.59
CA GLY A 19 -14.31 -6.00 -4.46
C GLY A 19 -13.40 -5.58 -3.31
N PHE A 20 -13.79 -4.57 -2.52
CA PHE A 20 -13.13 -4.31 -1.23
C PHE A 20 -13.27 -5.55 -0.34
N CYS A 21 -12.20 -5.91 0.37
CA CYS A 21 -12.20 -7.04 1.32
C CYS A 21 -12.46 -8.43 0.71
N SER A 22 -12.55 -8.54 -0.62
CA SER A 22 -12.67 -9.83 -1.31
C SER A 22 -11.36 -10.22 -1.99
N SER A 23 -10.71 -9.26 -2.64
CA SER A 23 -9.44 -9.50 -3.37
C SER A 23 -8.42 -8.38 -3.21
N ARG A 24 -8.83 -7.21 -2.70
CA ARG A 24 -7.99 -6.01 -2.65
C ARG A 24 -8.39 -5.07 -1.53
N CYS A 25 -7.43 -4.29 -1.08
CA CYS A 25 -7.57 -3.24 -0.07
C CYS A 25 -7.58 -1.83 -0.68
N GLY A 26 -7.39 -1.77 -2.00
CA GLY A 26 -7.33 -0.55 -2.79
C GLY A 26 -6.99 -0.90 -4.24
N THR A 27 -6.95 0.10 -5.10
CA THR A 27 -6.50 -0.04 -6.49
C THR A 27 -5.92 1.27 -6.98
N HIS A 28 -5.03 1.20 -7.96
CA HIS A 28 -4.71 2.35 -8.78
C HIS A 28 -5.12 2.09 -10.21
N GLY A 29 -5.38 3.16 -10.95
CA GLY A 29 -5.81 3.09 -12.32
C GLY A 29 -5.69 4.44 -13.01
N SER A 30 -6.20 4.51 -14.22
CA SER A 30 -6.18 5.74 -14.99
C SER A 30 -7.46 5.97 -15.76
N SER A 31 -7.77 7.24 -15.97
CA SER A 31 -8.95 7.67 -16.71
C SER A 31 -8.64 8.91 -17.54
N TYR A 32 -9.59 9.34 -18.36
CA TYR A 32 -9.49 10.53 -19.18
C TYR A 32 -10.28 11.67 -18.55
N GLY A 33 -9.62 12.83 -18.47
CA GLY A 33 -10.27 14.07 -18.08
C GLY A 33 -11.21 14.62 -19.15
N PRO A 34 -11.86 15.77 -18.87
CA PRO A 34 -12.72 16.43 -19.84
C PRO A 34 -11.94 16.84 -21.10
N THR A 35 -12.65 16.92 -22.22
CA THR A 35 -12.08 17.41 -23.48
C THR A 35 -11.74 18.89 -23.33
N MET A 36 -10.46 19.23 -23.54
CA MET A 36 -9.99 20.61 -23.50
C MET A 36 -10.33 21.36 -24.79
N ALA A 37 -10.25 22.69 -24.76
CA ALA A 37 -10.55 23.55 -25.92
C ALA A 37 -9.69 23.25 -27.17
N ASN A 38 -8.52 22.63 -26.99
CA ASN A 38 -7.65 22.17 -28.07
C ASN A 38 -7.94 20.72 -28.54
N GLY A 39 -9.08 20.14 -28.14
CA GLY A 39 -9.50 18.78 -28.50
C GLY A 39 -8.79 17.65 -27.73
N LYS A 40 -7.77 17.95 -26.90
CA LYS A 40 -7.05 16.92 -26.14
C LYS A 40 -7.85 16.45 -24.92
N ARG A 41 -7.78 15.16 -24.62
CA ARG A 41 -8.31 14.55 -23.38
C ARG A 41 -7.14 14.08 -22.53
N PRO A 42 -6.72 14.83 -21.50
CA PRO A 42 -5.57 14.45 -20.70
C PRO A 42 -5.90 13.18 -19.90
N LYS A 43 -4.98 12.21 -19.92
CA LYS A 43 -5.06 11.03 -19.06
C LYS A 43 -4.56 11.40 -17.67
N PHE A 44 -5.20 10.89 -16.62
CA PHE A 44 -4.78 11.07 -15.24
C PHE A 44 -4.79 9.73 -14.51
N ALA A 45 -3.93 9.60 -13.50
CA ALA A 45 -3.90 8.45 -12.61
C ALA A 45 -4.71 8.74 -11.34
N TYR A 46 -5.26 7.69 -10.75
CA TYR A 46 -5.94 7.75 -9.48
C TYR A 46 -5.62 6.53 -8.62
N ILE A 47 -5.73 6.71 -7.32
CA ILE A 47 -5.62 5.67 -6.31
C ILE A 47 -6.91 5.71 -5.48
N TRP A 48 -7.42 4.53 -5.15
CA TRP A 48 -8.43 4.36 -4.13
C TRP A 48 -7.93 3.39 -3.06
N VAL A 49 -8.16 3.72 -1.78
CA VAL A 49 -7.87 2.85 -0.64
C VAL A 49 -9.09 2.73 0.27
N GLY A 50 -9.39 1.48 0.61
CA GLY A 50 -10.40 1.07 1.57
C GLY A 50 -9.96 1.27 3.01
N ASN A 51 -10.80 1.82 3.89
CA ASN A 51 -10.58 1.70 5.33
C ASN A 51 -11.06 0.32 5.81
N SER A 52 -10.12 -0.52 6.24
CA SER A 52 -10.39 -1.91 6.62
C SER A 52 -10.68 -2.13 8.09
N GLU A 53 -10.77 -1.09 8.90
CA GLU A 53 -10.98 -1.20 10.35
C GLU A 53 -12.17 -2.10 10.72
N THR A 54 -13.25 -2.05 9.92
CA THR A 54 -14.51 -2.75 10.18
C THR A 54 -14.72 -3.98 9.29
N GLN A 55 -14.40 -3.90 7.99
CA GLN A 55 -14.82 -4.91 7.02
C GLN A 55 -13.87 -6.11 6.90
N CYS A 56 -12.55 -5.89 6.94
CA CYS A 56 -11.55 -6.96 6.77
C CYS A 56 -10.17 -6.60 7.32
N PRO A 57 -10.06 -6.25 8.61
CA PRO A 57 -8.78 -5.81 9.16
C PRO A 57 -7.70 -6.91 9.05
N GLY A 58 -8.09 -8.19 9.15
CA GLY A 58 -7.18 -9.33 8.96
C GLY A 58 -6.67 -9.55 7.52
N GLN A 59 -7.17 -8.82 6.52
CA GLN A 59 -6.61 -8.86 5.16
C GLN A 59 -5.83 -7.59 4.83
N CYS A 60 -6.33 -6.44 5.27
CA CYS A 60 -5.87 -5.14 4.79
C CYS A 60 -5.08 -4.33 5.81
N ALA A 61 -5.01 -4.78 7.06
CA ALA A 61 -4.24 -4.15 8.12
C ALA A 61 -3.15 -5.06 8.70
N TRP A 62 -2.78 -6.16 8.04
CA TRP A 62 -1.57 -6.91 8.42
C TRP A 62 -0.33 -5.99 8.24
N PRO A 63 0.61 -5.93 9.21
CA PRO A 63 0.79 -6.80 10.38
C PRO A 63 0.17 -6.30 11.69
N PHE A 64 -0.68 -5.28 11.65
CA PHE A 64 -1.35 -4.67 12.82
C PHE A 64 -2.68 -5.34 13.19
N HIS A 65 -3.12 -6.30 12.40
CA HIS A 65 -4.23 -7.19 12.74
C HIS A 65 -3.88 -8.65 12.40
N GLN A 66 -4.49 -9.57 13.14
CA GLN A 66 -4.30 -11.00 12.94
C GLN A 66 -4.81 -11.40 11.54
N PRO A 67 -4.01 -12.11 10.73
CA PRO A 67 -4.39 -12.43 9.37
C PRO A 67 -5.45 -13.54 9.33
N ILE A 68 -6.33 -13.51 8.32
CA ILE A 68 -7.41 -14.51 8.15
C ILE A 68 -6.82 -15.91 7.87
N TYR A 69 -5.69 -15.98 7.18
CA TYR A 69 -4.98 -17.21 6.82
C TYR A 69 -3.47 -17.06 7.05
N GLY A 70 -2.77 -18.19 7.13
CA GLY A 70 -1.31 -18.22 7.34
C GLY A 70 -0.91 -18.11 8.81
N PRO A 71 0.37 -17.78 9.10
CA PRO A 71 0.88 -17.73 10.46
C PRO A 71 0.12 -16.75 11.36
N GLN A 72 -0.25 -17.22 12.55
CA GLN A 72 -1.10 -16.52 13.51
C GLN A 72 -0.28 -15.82 14.60
N SER A 73 0.88 -15.25 14.23
CA SER A 73 1.69 -14.45 15.15
C SER A 73 0.88 -13.28 15.73
N PRO A 74 1.11 -12.88 16.99
CA PRO A 74 0.44 -11.72 17.56
C PRO A 74 0.62 -10.47 16.68
N PRO A 75 -0.42 -9.65 16.49
CA PRO A 75 -0.31 -8.42 15.72
C PRO A 75 0.71 -7.46 16.32
N LEU A 76 1.38 -6.69 15.46
CA LEU A 76 2.26 -5.62 15.89
C LEU A 76 1.45 -4.43 16.41
N VAL A 77 2.07 -3.62 17.26
CA VAL A 77 1.50 -2.33 17.67
C VAL A 77 1.70 -1.33 16.54
N GLY A 78 0.60 -0.73 16.07
CA GLY A 78 0.59 0.27 15.00
C GLY A 78 1.13 1.64 15.46
N PRO A 79 1.87 2.37 14.60
CA PRO A 79 2.44 3.66 14.94
C PRO A 79 1.43 4.81 15.07
N ASN A 80 0.21 4.66 14.55
CA ASN A 80 -0.82 5.71 14.60
C ASN A 80 -1.97 5.39 15.57
N ASN A 81 -1.88 4.30 16.33
CA ASN A 81 -2.89 3.85 17.30
C ASN A 81 -4.30 3.64 16.68
N ASP A 82 -4.34 3.33 15.38
CA ASP A 82 -5.55 3.06 14.61
C ASP A 82 -5.19 2.05 13.53
N VAL A 83 -5.70 0.82 13.69
CA VAL A 83 -5.41 -0.32 12.82
C VAL A 83 -5.88 -0.07 11.39
N GLY A 84 -7.02 0.61 11.22
CA GLY A 84 -7.55 0.98 9.91
C GLY A 84 -6.65 1.96 9.19
N LEU A 85 -6.26 3.05 9.86
CA LEU A 85 -5.37 4.07 9.31
C LEU A 85 -3.98 3.51 9.00
N ASP A 86 -3.40 2.73 9.91
CA ASP A 86 -2.09 2.11 9.70
C ASP A 86 -2.12 1.13 8.50
N GLY A 87 -3.20 0.37 8.34
CA GLY A 87 -3.46 -0.43 7.15
C GLY A 87 -3.63 0.42 5.88
N MET A 88 -4.37 1.52 5.94
CA MET A 88 -4.55 2.43 4.81
C MET A 88 -3.23 3.04 4.34
N VAL A 89 -2.32 3.39 5.27
CA VAL A 89 -1.00 3.92 4.91
C VAL A 89 -0.18 2.88 4.14
N ILE A 90 -0.16 1.62 4.59
CA ILE A 90 0.54 0.53 3.90
C ILE A 90 -0.01 0.36 2.47
N ASN A 91 -1.34 0.30 2.34
CA ASN A 91 -1.99 0.09 1.05
C ASN A 91 -1.79 1.29 0.11
N LEU A 92 -1.90 2.51 0.63
CA LEU A 92 -1.64 3.73 -0.13
C LEU A 92 -0.19 3.77 -0.62
N ALA A 93 0.78 3.48 0.25
CA ALA A 93 2.20 3.47 -0.14
C ALA A 93 2.47 2.41 -1.22
N SER A 94 1.88 1.22 -1.09
CA SER A 94 2.01 0.15 -2.08
C SER A 94 1.46 0.56 -3.44
N LEU A 95 0.25 1.12 -3.45
CA LEU A 95 -0.43 1.55 -4.68
C LEU A 95 0.21 2.81 -5.28
N LEU A 96 0.75 3.70 -4.46
CA LEU A 96 1.46 4.89 -4.92
C LEU A 96 2.75 4.51 -5.64
N ALA A 97 3.49 3.52 -5.13
CA ALA A 97 4.65 2.95 -5.83
C ALA A 97 4.24 2.36 -7.18
N GLY A 98 3.18 1.54 -7.22
CA GLY A 98 2.62 1.00 -8.46
C GLY A 98 2.20 2.10 -9.44
N THR A 99 1.51 3.13 -8.97
CA THR A 99 1.08 4.28 -9.78
C THR A 99 2.26 5.07 -10.33
N ALA A 100 3.33 5.24 -9.54
CA ALA A 100 4.51 5.98 -9.98
C ALA A 100 5.31 5.21 -11.06
N THR A 101 5.36 3.88 -10.96
CA THR A 101 6.13 3.04 -11.89
C THR A 101 5.32 2.50 -13.06
N ASN A 102 3.99 2.46 -12.94
CA ASN A 102 3.06 1.91 -13.92
C ASN A 102 1.70 2.65 -13.93
N PRO A 103 1.67 3.99 -14.12
CA PRO A 103 0.43 4.78 -13.97
C PRO A 103 -0.67 4.42 -14.98
N PHE A 104 -0.29 3.83 -16.12
CA PHE A 104 -1.16 3.65 -17.28
C PHE A 104 -1.28 2.20 -17.76
N GLY A 105 -0.68 1.25 -17.03
CA GLY A 105 -0.71 -0.18 -17.34
C GLY A 105 0.30 -0.64 -18.41
N ASP A 106 1.24 0.23 -18.78
CA ASP A 106 2.30 0.02 -19.77
C ASP A 106 3.72 0.32 -19.23
N GLY A 107 3.85 0.48 -17.91
CA GLY A 107 5.10 0.66 -17.17
C GLY A 107 5.63 -0.65 -16.55
N PHE A 108 6.28 -0.53 -15.39
CA PHE A 108 6.95 -1.67 -14.73
C PHE A 108 5.98 -2.66 -14.08
N PHE A 109 6.15 -3.95 -14.38
CA PHE A 109 5.57 -5.07 -13.66
C PHE A 109 6.42 -6.34 -13.88
N GLN A 110 6.23 -7.34 -13.02
CA GLN A 110 6.78 -8.69 -13.15
C GLN A 110 5.70 -9.72 -13.44
N GLY A 111 6.10 -10.82 -14.06
CA GLY A 111 5.20 -11.93 -14.37
C GLY A 111 4.32 -11.67 -15.59
N PRO A 112 3.30 -12.51 -15.82
CA PRO A 112 2.38 -12.36 -16.95
C PRO A 112 1.48 -11.13 -16.77
N LYS A 113 1.03 -10.54 -17.88
CA LYS A 113 0.19 -9.33 -17.88
C LYS A 113 -1.17 -9.54 -17.23
N GLU A 114 -1.63 -10.79 -17.18
CA GLU A 114 -2.90 -11.21 -16.59
C GLU A 114 -2.82 -11.27 -15.05
N ALA A 115 -1.62 -11.35 -14.48
CA ALA A 115 -1.37 -11.35 -13.03
C ALA A 115 -0.06 -10.60 -12.71
N PRO A 116 0.00 -9.28 -12.98
CA PRO A 116 1.23 -8.51 -12.86
C PRO A 116 1.56 -8.21 -11.40
N LEU A 117 2.83 -8.40 -11.01
CA LEU A 117 3.36 -7.93 -9.73
C LEU A 117 4.14 -6.63 -9.96
N GLU A 118 3.62 -5.52 -9.47
CA GLU A 118 4.27 -4.21 -9.52
C GLU A 118 5.26 -3.99 -8.36
N ALA A 119 5.89 -2.81 -8.33
CA ALA A 119 7.01 -2.47 -7.45
C ALA A 119 6.83 -2.91 -5.98
N ALA A 120 5.69 -2.63 -5.36
CA ALA A 120 5.41 -3.03 -3.97
C ALA A 120 4.77 -4.42 -3.87
N SER A 121 3.85 -4.77 -4.79
CA SER A 121 3.15 -6.06 -4.75
C SER A 121 4.05 -7.26 -5.05
N ALA A 122 5.22 -7.04 -5.66
CA ALA A 122 6.28 -8.03 -5.79
C ALA A 122 6.97 -8.36 -4.45
N CYS A 123 6.75 -7.56 -3.41
CA CYS A 123 7.35 -7.69 -2.09
C CYS A 123 6.28 -7.83 -0.98
N PRO A 124 5.32 -8.77 -1.10
CA PRO A 124 4.19 -8.85 -0.20
C PRO A 124 4.66 -9.13 1.22
N GLY A 125 4.26 -8.25 2.15
CA GLY A 125 4.54 -8.39 3.58
C GLY A 125 6.00 -8.22 3.99
N VAL A 126 6.87 -7.75 3.10
CA VAL A 126 8.27 -7.42 3.41
C VAL A 126 8.33 -5.97 3.86
N TYR A 127 8.59 -5.74 5.15
CA TYR A 127 8.70 -4.37 5.71
C TYR A 127 10.09 -4.07 6.29
N GLY A 128 10.81 -5.08 6.76
CA GLY A 128 12.18 -4.95 7.25
C GLY A 128 13.07 -6.11 6.81
N LYS A 129 14.38 -5.96 6.99
CA LYS A 129 15.35 -7.00 6.65
C LYS A 129 15.03 -8.33 7.33
N GLY A 130 15.11 -9.43 6.58
CA GLY A 130 14.88 -10.78 7.08
C GLY A 130 13.40 -11.16 7.23
N ALA A 131 12.47 -10.41 6.64
CA ALA A 131 11.07 -10.79 6.58
C ALA A 131 10.87 -12.17 5.94
N TYR A 132 9.86 -12.88 6.43
CA TYR A 132 9.41 -14.19 5.92
C TYR A 132 7.92 -14.36 6.24
N PRO A 133 7.19 -15.36 5.70
CA PRO A 133 5.77 -15.51 5.97
C PRO A 133 5.46 -15.54 7.48
N GLY A 134 4.66 -14.57 7.95
CA GLY A 134 4.31 -14.41 9.37
C GLY A 134 5.23 -13.51 10.20
N TYR A 135 6.30 -12.98 9.60
CA TYR A 135 7.25 -12.07 10.24
C TYR A 135 7.56 -10.88 9.32
N ALA A 136 7.19 -9.68 9.75
CA ALA A 136 7.32 -8.44 8.99
C ALA A 136 8.79 -8.00 8.72
N GLY A 137 9.77 -8.65 9.36
CA GLY A 137 11.18 -8.29 9.31
C GLY A 137 11.66 -7.58 10.58
N ASN A 138 12.95 -7.24 10.60
CA ASN A 138 13.56 -6.51 11.71
C ASN A 138 13.12 -5.04 11.68
N LEU A 139 12.03 -4.72 12.37
CA LEU A 139 11.48 -3.36 12.44
C LEU A 139 12.06 -2.56 13.62
N LEU A 140 12.00 -1.24 13.50
CA LEU A 140 12.24 -0.35 14.63
C LEU A 140 11.04 -0.39 15.58
N VAL A 141 11.29 -0.23 16.88
CA VAL A 141 10.25 -0.19 17.92
C VAL A 141 10.33 1.12 18.68
N ASP A 142 9.20 1.82 18.81
CA ASP A 142 9.09 2.98 19.68
C ASP A 142 9.13 2.53 21.14
N LYS A 143 10.06 3.08 21.93
CA LYS A 143 10.25 2.66 23.32
C LYS A 143 9.09 3.05 24.25
N THR A 144 8.29 4.04 23.87
CA THR A 144 7.20 4.57 24.69
C THR A 144 5.88 3.89 24.35
N SER A 145 5.54 3.80 23.07
CA SER A 145 4.27 3.20 22.62
C SER A 145 4.37 1.71 22.29
N GLY A 146 5.57 1.18 22.10
CA GLY A 146 5.78 -0.18 21.59
C GLY A 146 5.52 -0.33 20.09
N ALA A 147 5.22 0.77 19.37
CA ALA A 147 4.86 0.73 17.97
C ALA A 147 6.00 0.25 17.07
N SER A 148 5.69 -0.62 16.11
CA SER A 148 6.62 -1.11 15.10
C SER A 148 6.56 -0.26 13.82
N TYR A 149 7.72 0.17 13.31
CA TYR A 149 7.81 1.07 12.16
C TYR A 149 9.13 0.89 11.38
N ASN A 150 9.19 1.42 10.17
CA ASN A 150 10.41 1.47 9.36
C ASN A 150 10.67 2.85 8.71
N ALA A 151 9.74 3.79 8.84
CA ALA A 151 9.84 5.12 8.27
C ALA A 151 9.54 6.21 9.31
N ASN A 152 10.36 7.26 9.30
CA ASN A 152 10.12 8.49 10.04
C ASN A 152 9.50 9.53 9.10
N GLY A 153 8.33 10.04 9.46
CA GLY A 153 7.67 11.13 8.77
C GLY A 153 7.91 12.48 9.43
N GLU A 154 7.26 13.50 8.89
CA GLU A 154 7.29 14.85 9.47
C GLU A 154 6.61 14.90 10.84
N ASN A 155 7.00 15.88 11.66
CA ASN A 155 6.44 16.14 12.99
C ASN A 155 6.47 14.92 13.93
N GLY A 156 7.48 14.05 13.79
CA GLY A 156 7.67 12.87 14.64
C GLY A 156 6.72 11.72 14.34
N ARG A 157 5.93 11.80 13.26
CA ARG A 157 5.06 10.70 12.82
C ARG A 157 5.90 9.50 12.38
N LYS A 158 5.34 8.31 12.55
CA LYS A 158 5.98 7.04 12.20
C LYS A 158 5.05 6.23 11.33
N TYR A 159 5.63 5.47 10.41
CA TYR A 159 4.89 4.67 9.45
C TYR A 159 5.57 3.33 9.20
N LEU A 160 4.76 2.36 8.78
CA LEU A 160 5.24 1.13 8.18
C LEU A 160 4.97 1.19 6.67
N LEU A 161 6.02 1.15 5.87
CA LEU A 161 5.96 1.25 4.41
C LEU A 161 6.46 -0.06 3.79
N PRO A 162 5.84 -0.54 2.68
CA PRO A 162 6.27 -1.76 2.02
C PRO A 162 7.69 -1.63 1.46
N ALA A 163 8.40 -2.76 1.39
CA ALA A 163 9.58 -2.84 0.54
C ALA A 163 9.20 -2.66 -0.93
N LEU A 164 10.15 -2.18 -1.72
CA LEU A 164 10.01 -2.08 -3.16
C LEU A 164 10.97 -3.04 -3.83
N TYR A 165 10.52 -3.68 -4.90
CA TYR A 165 11.39 -4.51 -5.71
C TYR A 165 12.40 -3.67 -6.46
N ASP A 166 13.67 -4.00 -6.29
CA ASP A 166 14.78 -3.42 -7.02
C ASP A 166 15.19 -4.35 -8.17
N PRO A 167 14.94 -3.96 -9.43
CA PRO A 167 15.29 -4.78 -10.59
C PRO A 167 16.79 -4.92 -10.82
N SER A 168 17.62 -4.05 -10.25
CA SER A 168 19.08 -4.14 -10.40
C SER A 168 19.68 -5.25 -9.54
N THR A 169 19.09 -5.50 -8.36
CA THR A 169 19.53 -6.54 -7.42
C THR A 169 18.64 -7.78 -7.44
N SER A 170 17.48 -7.71 -8.09
CA SER A 170 16.43 -8.74 -8.05
C SER A 170 15.97 -9.08 -6.63
N THR A 171 15.91 -8.07 -5.74
CA THR A 171 15.51 -8.23 -4.34
C THR A 171 14.54 -7.15 -3.88
N CYS A 172 13.87 -7.39 -2.75
CA CYS A 172 13.02 -6.39 -2.08
C CYS A 172 13.87 -5.50 -1.19
N SER A 173 13.97 -4.22 -1.54
CA SER A 173 14.66 -3.20 -0.75
C SER A 173 13.76 -2.66 0.36
N THR A 174 14.24 -2.77 1.59
CA THR A 174 13.58 -2.28 2.81
C THR A 174 14.24 -1.00 3.29
N LEU A 175 13.52 -0.21 4.09
CA LEU A 175 14.07 1.00 4.70
C LEU A 175 14.99 0.70 5.90
N VAL A 176 14.86 -0.49 6.51
CA VAL A 176 15.55 -0.93 7.73
C VAL A 176 15.95 -2.41 7.68
#